data_AF-A0A947NYV0-F1
#
_entry.id   AF-A0A947NYV0-F1
#
_cell.length_a   1.000
_cell.length_b   1.000
_cell.length_c   1.000
_cell.angle_alpha   90.00
_cell.angle_beta   90.00
_cell.angle_gamma   90.00
#
_symmetry.space_group_name_H-M   'P 1'
#
loop_
_entity.id
_entity.type
_entity.pdbx_description
1 polymer ?
#
loop_
_entity_poly.entity_id
_entity_poly.type
_entity_poly.pdbx_seq_one_letter_code
_entity_poly.pdbx_strand_id
1 'polypeptide(L)'
;MPNLEAFKSKLEKNLTANLTAKELAECIVFAALESEYGRNFTLSAGFAKMVNTLADSIVTNPELRRQALAIASLYIKNNSDSQKSITQTA
;
A
#
# COMPACT_ATOMS: atom_id res chain seq x y z
N MET A 1 -4.25 3.77 -18.13
CA MET A 1 -3.91 4.73 -17.05
C MET A 1 -4.10 4.02 -15.73
N PRO A 2 -3.10 4.00 -14.84
CA PRO A 2 -3.25 3.38 -13.52
C PRO A 2 -4.41 4.03 -12.77
N ASN A 3 -5.30 3.23 -12.19
CA ASN A 3 -6.47 3.74 -11.49
C ASN A 3 -6.05 4.24 -10.09
N LEU A 4 -5.57 5.49 -10.05
CA LEU A 4 -5.03 6.12 -8.84
C LEU A 4 -6.05 6.14 -7.69
N GLU A 5 -7.34 6.26 -7.98
CA GLU A 5 -8.39 6.25 -6.95
C GLU A 5 -8.57 4.85 -6.34
N ALA A 6 -8.55 3.81 -7.16
CA ALA A 6 -8.61 2.43 -6.68
C ALA A 6 -7.36 2.05 -5.86
N PHE A 7 -6.19 2.57 -6.23
CA PHE A 7 -4.95 2.40 -5.48
C PHE A 7 -5.03 3.06 -4.09
N LYS A 8 -5.45 4.33 -4.05
CA LYS A 8 -5.63 5.10 -2.80
C LYS A 8 -6.62 4.44 -1.86
N SER A 9 -7.80 4.09 -2.34
CA SER A 9 -8.86 3.49 -1.51
C SER A 9 -8.45 2.16 -0.87
N LYS A 10 -7.59 1.39 -1.54
CA LYS A 10 -7.06 0.14 -0.97
C LYS A 10 -5.93 0.36 0.01
N LEU A 11 -5.04 1.30 -0.29
CA LEU A 11 -4.00 1.70 0.65
C LEU A 11 -4.63 2.18 1.96
N GLU A 12 -5.65 3.04 1.90
CA GLU A 12 -6.31 3.51 3.13
C GLU A 12 -6.97 2.39 3.94
N LYS A 13 -7.47 1.34 3.29
CA LYS A 13 -8.12 0.21 3.98
C LYS A 13 -7.15 -0.79 4.59
N ASN A 14 -6.00 -1.00 3.95
CA ASN A 14 -5.06 -2.07 4.32
C ASN A 14 -3.82 -1.54 5.05
N LEU A 15 -3.48 -0.27 4.89
CA LEU A 15 -2.29 0.32 5.49
C LEU A 15 -2.57 0.71 6.94
N THR A 16 -2.16 -0.15 7.86
CA THR A 16 -2.24 0.10 9.30
C THR A 16 -0.84 0.40 9.87
N ALA A 17 -0.78 1.20 10.95
CA ALA A 17 0.48 1.66 11.54
C ALA A 17 1.35 0.53 12.16
N ASN A 18 0.82 -0.69 12.29
CA ASN A 18 1.50 -1.85 12.86
C ASN A 18 2.16 -2.79 11.84
N LEU A 19 2.14 -2.45 10.55
CA LEU A 19 2.75 -3.29 9.52
C LEU A 19 4.28 -3.19 9.54
N THR A 20 4.95 -4.33 9.37
CA THR A 20 6.40 -4.37 9.14
C THR A 20 6.73 -3.77 7.77
N ALA A 21 7.98 -3.36 7.57
CA ALA A 21 8.43 -2.77 6.29
C ALA A 21 8.17 -3.69 5.08
N LYS A 22 8.22 -5.01 5.29
CA LYS A 22 7.93 -6.01 4.25
C LYS A 22 6.44 -6.08 3.95
N GLU A 23 5.59 -6.21 4.97
CA GLU A 23 4.13 -6.24 4.79
C GLU A 23 3.60 -4.94 4.16
N LEU A 24 4.23 -3.82 4.50
CA LEU A 24 3.94 -2.52 3.91
C LEU A 24 4.26 -2.50 2.41
N ALA A 25 5.44 -2.98 2.03
CA ALA A 25 5.84 -3.10 0.63
C ALA A 25 4.93 -4.08 -0.14
N GLU A 26 4.57 -5.22 0.48
CA GLU A 26 3.62 -6.17 -0.10
C GLU A 26 2.24 -5.53 -0.33
N CYS A 27 1.73 -4.77 0.63
CA CYS A 27 0.46 -4.04 0.49
C CYS A 27 0.50 -3.00 -0.64
N ILE A 28 1.60 -2.25 -0.77
CA ILE A 28 1.79 -1.27 -1.84
C ILE A 28 1.82 -1.96 -3.20
N VAL A 29 2.63 -3.02 -3.34
CA VAL A 29 2.78 -3.77 -4.59
C VAL A 29 1.46 -4.45 -4.97
N PHE A 30 0.78 -5.07 -4.01
CA PHE A 30 -0.52 -5.69 -4.22
C PHE A 30 -1.55 -4.67 -4.71
N ALA A 31 -1.67 -3.52 -4.04
CA ALA A 31 -2.60 -2.47 -4.43
C ALA A 31 -2.28 -1.90 -5.82
N ALA A 32 -1.00 -1.75 -6.16
CA ALA A 32 -0.55 -1.26 -7.46
C ALA A 32 -0.93 -2.25 -8.57
N LEU A 33 -0.55 -3.53 -8.42
CA LEU A 33 -0.82 -4.56 -9.42
C LEU A 33 -2.32 -4.83 -9.58
N GLU A 34 -3.10 -4.84 -8.50
CA GLU A 34 -4.54 -5.01 -8.59
C GLU A 34 -5.23 -3.78 -9.22
N SER A 35 -4.69 -2.58 -9.02
CA SER A 35 -5.22 -1.36 -9.66
C SER A 35 -4.92 -1.33 -11.16
N GLU A 36 -3.75 -1.82 -11.56
CA GLU A 36 -3.31 -1.81 -12.96
C GLU A 36 -3.89 -2.96 -13.78
N TYR A 37 -3.93 -4.17 -13.22
CA TYR A 37 -4.32 -5.39 -13.94
C TYR A 37 -5.68 -5.96 -13.49
N GLY A 38 -6.30 -5.38 -12.47
CA GLY A 38 -7.60 -5.80 -11.94
C GLY A 38 -7.54 -7.04 -11.05
N ARG A 39 -8.67 -7.37 -10.41
CA ARG A 39 -8.82 -8.51 -9.48
C ARG A 39 -8.52 -9.86 -10.10
N ASN A 40 -8.73 -10.04 -11.40
CA ASN A 40 -8.46 -11.32 -12.04
C ASN A 40 -6.95 -11.65 -12.07
N PHE A 41 -6.10 -10.62 -12.04
CA PHE A 41 -4.65 -10.79 -12.00
C PHE A 41 -4.16 -11.26 -10.64
N THR A 42 -4.83 -10.86 -9.55
CA THR A 42 -4.45 -11.27 -8.19
C THR A 42 -4.72 -12.75 -7.90
N LEU A 43 -5.57 -13.38 -8.72
CA LEU A 43 -5.90 -14.81 -8.66
C LEU A 43 -4.92 -15.69 -9.47
N SER A 44 -3.97 -15.08 -10.18
CA SER A 44 -3.02 -15.81 -11.03
C SER A 44 -2.03 -16.64 -10.21
N ALA A 45 -1.72 -17.84 -10.70
CA ALA A 45 -0.68 -18.69 -10.13
C ALA A 45 0.68 -17.99 -10.28
N GLY A 46 1.27 -17.59 -9.16
CA GLY A 46 2.54 -16.86 -9.12
C GLY A 46 2.41 -15.38 -8.76
N PHE A 47 1.19 -14.84 -8.68
CA PHE A 47 0.96 -13.47 -8.24
C PHE A 47 1.52 -13.22 -6.83
N ALA A 48 1.25 -14.10 -5.87
CA ALA A 48 1.80 -13.99 -4.52
C ALA A 48 3.33 -14.02 -4.48
N LYS A 49 3.97 -14.83 -5.33
CA LYS A 49 5.44 -14.86 -5.46
C LYS A 49 5.97 -13.56 -6.06
N MET A 50 5.30 -13.03 -7.08
CA MET A 50 5.66 -11.76 -7.71
C MET A 50 5.59 -10.60 -6.71
N VAL A 51 4.50 -10.52 -5.93
CA VAL A 51 4.35 -9.52 -4.87
C VAL A 51 5.47 -9.63 -3.85
N ASN A 52 5.79 -10.84 -3.38
CA ASN A 52 6.85 -11.06 -2.40
C ASN A 52 8.24 -10.66 -2.93
N THR A 53 8.59 -11.05 -4.17
CA THR A 53 9.86 -10.68 -4.79
C THR A 53 10.00 -9.16 -4.97
N LEU A 54 8.93 -8.49 -5.39
CA LEU A 54 8.91 -7.03 -5.54
C LEU A 54 9.01 -6.34 -4.18
N ALA A 55 8.31 -6.85 -3.16
CA ALA A 55 8.38 -6.34 -1.81
C ALA A 55 9.79 -6.50 -1.21
N ASP A 56 10.43 -7.66 -1.37
CA ASP A 56 11.82 -7.86 -0.95
C ASP A 56 12.77 -6.92 -1.70
N SER A 57 12.54 -6.66 -2.99
CA SER A 57 13.34 -5.70 -3.77
C SER A 57 13.19 -4.26 -3.25
N ILE A 58 11.99 -3.89 -2.80
CA ILE A 58 11.72 -2.58 -2.20
C ILE A 58 12.40 -2.45 -0.84
N VAL A 59 12.35 -3.48 0.00
CA VAL A 59 12.94 -3.45 1.36
C VAL A 59 14.47 -3.50 1.31
N THR A 60 15.04 -4.25 0.37
CA THR A 60 16.49 -4.40 0.21
C THR A 60 17.14 -3.20 -0.47
N ASN A 61 16.40 -2.41 -1.27
CA ASN A 61 16.89 -1.18 -1.86
C ASN A 61 16.60 0.05 -0.95
N PRO A 62 17.63 0.74 -0.43
CA PRO A 62 17.44 1.86 0.50
C PRO A 62 16.58 3.01 -0.04
N GLU A 63 16.68 3.32 -1.33
CA GLU A 63 15.95 4.41 -1.97
C GLU A 63 14.47 4.05 -2.15
N LEU A 64 14.19 2.83 -2.63
CA LEU A 64 12.81 2.34 -2.76
C LEU A 64 12.13 2.20 -1.41
N ARG A 65 12.87 1.73 -0.39
CA ARG A 65 12.38 1.67 0.99
C ARG A 65 11.99 3.05 1.51
N ARG A 66 12.80 4.08 1.24
CA ARG A 66 12.51 5.46 1.66
C ARG A 66 11.26 6.00 0.97
N GLN A 67 11.08 5.72 -0.32
CA GLN A 67 9.88 6.10 -1.07
C GLN A 67 8.63 5.38 -0.55
N ALA A 68 8.69 4.08 -0.32
CA ALA A 68 7.60 3.30 0.24
C ALA A 68 7.19 3.82 1.64
N LEU A 69 8.17 4.15 2.49
CA LEU A 69 7.91 4.72 3.81
C LEU A 69 7.32 6.14 3.73
N ALA A 70 7.75 6.96 2.77
CA ALA A 70 7.18 8.30 2.56
C ALA A 70 5.71 8.21 2.12
N ILE A 71 5.39 7.28 1.21
CA ILE A 71 4.02 7.00 0.79
C ILE A 71 3.20 6.53 1.99
N ALA A 72 3.69 5.55 2.74
CA ALA A 72 2.99 5.04 3.90
C ALA A 72 2.74 6.09 4.99
N SER A 73 3.75 6.88 5.32
CA SER A 73 3.62 7.95 6.32
C SER A 73 2.61 9.02 5.89
N LEU A 74 2.51 9.33 4.59
CA LEU A 74 1.47 10.21 4.04
C LEU A 74 0.06 9.63 4.29
N TYR A 75 -0.17 8.35 3.99
CA TYR A 75 -1.50 7.73 4.14
C TYR A 75 -1.88 7.44 5.59
N ILE A 76 -0.92 7.07 6.45
CA ILE A 76 -1.16 6.93 7.90
C ILE A 76 -1.52 8.28 8.51
N LYS A 77 -0.79 9.35 8.14
CA LYS A 77 -1.07 10.70 8.63
C LYS A 77 -2.44 11.20 8.15
N ASN A 78 -2.77 11.01 6.88
CA ASN A 78 -4.09 11.38 6.34
C ASN A 78 -5.24 10.62 7.03
N ASN A 79 -5.08 9.33 7.30
CA ASN A 79 -6.08 8.57 8.07
C ASN A 79 -6.21 9.06 9.53
N SER A 80 -5.09 9.46 10.14
CA SER A 80 -5.08 10.00 11.51
C SER A 80 -5.73 11.38 11.60
N ASP A 81 -5.51 12.24 10.61
CA ASP A 81 -6.16 13.56 10.51
C ASP A 81 -7.65 13.43 10.17
N SER A 82 -8.04 12.51 9.28
CA SER A 82 -9.45 12.21 9.01
C SER A 82 -10.19 11.67 10.24
N GLN A 83 -9.56 10.88 11.11
CA GLN A 83 -10.18 10.43 12.37
C GLN A 83 -10.30 11.55 13.42
N LYS A 84 -9.37 12.52 13.44
CA LYS A 84 -9.48 13.68 14.34
C LYS A 84 -10.63 14.61 13.97
N SER A 85 -10.94 14.79 12.68
CA SER A 85 -12.06 15.64 12.27
C SER A 85 -13.44 15.10 12.66
N ILE A 86 -13.59 13.80 12.91
CA ILE A 86 -14.88 13.21 13.35
C ILE A 86 -15.11 13.37 14.86
N THR A 87 -14.06 13.72 15.63
CA THR A 87 -14.14 13.84 17.10
C THR A 87 -14.20 15.31 17.57
N GLN A 88 -14.40 16.27 16.65
CA GLN A 88 -14.59 17.69 17.00
C GLN A 88 -16.03 18.20 16.79
N THR A 89 -16.94 17.35 16.35
CA THR A 89 -18.38 17.61 16.33
C THR A 89 -19.09 16.54 17.16
N ALA A 90 -18.92 16.61 18.48
CA ALA A 90 -19.76 15.96 19.47
C ALA A 90 -20.19 17.02 20.49
#